data_AF-A0A1M6K0D3-F1
#
_entry.id   AF-A0A1M6K0D3-F1
#
_cell.length_a   1.000
_cell.length_b   1.000
_cell.length_c   1.000
_cell.angle_alpha   90.00
_cell.angle_beta   90.00
_cell.angle_gamma   90.00
#
_symmetry.space_group_name_H-M   'P 1'
#
loop_
_entity.id
_entity.type
_entity.pdbx_description
1 polymer ?
#
loop_
_entity_poly.entity_id
_entity_poly.type
_entity_poly.pdbx_seq_one_letter_code
_entity_poly.pdbx_strand_id
1 'polypeptide(L)'
;MPIFAQAKKNTMNKKRPEITLLEAVKKSICKRALFMYILLDGYRAYHDMESERHLSMTNISYEDAEKLSDSLHKIMNLDCETNDFLYDKEEHLNGSIEAYNKLQEHLSNFDNRRRKAALAFYKHIYHNFISIHFALGGWMTYPDILISYLSYVCGTSSWQELKDSIIQIDIFKRKREAIDSMYFRKDIQMLEKLFYEIYAKQAKRLTKKSDTSAEMQ
;
A
#
# COMPACT_ATOMS: atom_id res chain seq x y z
N MET A 1 55.50 -20.42 -21.49
CA MET A 1 54.42 -19.42 -21.72
C MET A 1 53.20 -20.14 -22.27
N PRO A 2 51.95 -19.82 -21.86
CA PRO A 2 51.53 -19.05 -20.69
C PRO A 2 50.64 -19.86 -19.73
N ILE A 3 50.86 -19.58 -18.45
CA ILE A 3 49.92 -19.70 -17.36
C ILE A 3 48.79 -18.72 -17.65
N PHE A 4 47.61 -19.20 -18.07
CA PHE A 4 46.42 -18.38 -17.99
C PHE A 4 45.86 -18.50 -16.58
N ALA A 5 46.26 -17.52 -15.78
CA ALA A 5 45.57 -17.14 -14.57
C ALA A 5 44.06 -17.14 -14.85
N GLN A 6 43.35 -18.08 -14.23
CA GLN A 6 41.96 -17.84 -13.90
C GLN A 6 41.98 -16.63 -12.95
N ALA A 7 41.81 -15.45 -13.54
CA ALA A 7 41.47 -14.26 -12.79
C ALA A 7 40.22 -14.62 -11.99
N LYS A 8 40.41 -14.87 -10.70
CA LYS A 8 39.35 -14.81 -9.70
C LYS A 8 38.60 -13.51 -9.98
N LYS A 9 37.41 -13.60 -10.55
CA LYS A 9 36.38 -12.59 -10.29
C LYS A 9 35.99 -12.77 -8.82
N ASN A 10 36.90 -12.39 -7.93
CA ASN A 10 36.55 -11.79 -6.66
C ASN A 10 35.92 -10.45 -7.03
N THR A 11 34.66 -10.47 -7.49
CA THR A 11 33.79 -9.35 -7.20
C THR A 11 33.66 -9.37 -5.69
N MET A 12 34.57 -8.66 -5.02
CA MET A 12 34.41 -8.28 -3.63
C MET A 12 32.97 -7.77 -3.55
N ASN A 13 32.13 -8.53 -2.86
CA ASN A 13 30.82 -8.09 -2.46
C ASN A 13 31.10 -6.99 -1.45
N LYS A 14 31.43 -5.78 -1.93
CA LYS A 14 31.65 -4.61 -1.10
C LYS A 14 30.30 -4.38 -0.44
N LYS A 15 30.18 -4.90 0.79
CA LYS A 15 29.00 -4.71 1.63
C LYS A 15 28.79 -3.19 1.68
N ARG A 16 27.65 -2.74 1.15
CA ARG A 16 27.32 -1.31 1.13
C ARG A 16 27.40 -0.82 2.58
N PRO A 17 27.98 0.36 2.86
CA PRO A 17 27.98 0.87 4.21
C PRO A 17 26.54 1.02 4.68
N GLU A 18 26.25 0.51 5.87
CA GLU A 18 24.97 0.68 6.51
C GLU A 18 24.82 2.15 6.91
N ILE A 19 23.72 2.78 6.49
CA ILE A 19 23.41 4.17 6.80
C ILE A 19 22.03 4.24 7.43
N THR A 20 21.79 5.28 8.22
CA THR A 20 20.49 5.49 8.86
C THR A 20 19.42 5.90 7.83
N LEU A 21 18.14 5.65 8.15
CA LEU A 21 17.02 6.15 7.34
C LEU A 21 17.09 7.68 7.20
N LEU A 22 17.49 8.39 8.26
CA LEU A 22 17.64 9.86 8.26
C LEU A 22 18.69 10.33 7.24
N GLU A 23 19.79 9.59 7.08
CA GLU A 23 20.78 9.87 6.06
C GLU A 23 20.30 9.52 4.65
N ALA A 24 19.58 8.40 4.50
CA ALA A 24 19.02 7.99 3.23
C ALA A 24 18.02 9.04 2.68
N VAL A 25 17.12 9.57 3.52
CA VAL A 25 16.09 10.55 3.10
C VAL A 25 16.63 11.94 2.77
N LYS A 26 17.93 12.19 2.95
CA LYS A 26 18.60 13.36 2.36
C LYS A 26 18.52 13.33 0.82
N LYS A 27 18.42 12.12 0.23
CA LYS A 27 18.18 11.95 -1.21
C LYS A 27 16.70 12.12 -1.51
N SER A 28 16.38 12.99 -2.48
CA SER A 28 14.99 13.29 -2.88
C SER A 28 14.16 12.04 -3.19
N ILE A 29 14.73 11.08 -3.92
CA ILE A 29 14.03 9.83 -4.27
C ILE A 29 13.67 8.99 -3.03
N CYS A 30 14.55 8.94 -2.02
CA CYS A 30 14.29 8.20 -0.78
C CYS A 30 13.26 8.92 0.09
N LYS A 31 13.28 10.26 0.10
CA LYS A 31 12.24 11.06 0.75
C LYS A 31 10.86 10.82 0.13
N ARG A 32 10.77 10.77 -1.21
CA ARG A 32 9.53 10.46 -1.94
C ARG A 32 9.07 9.03 -1.66
N ALA A 33 9.98 8.06 -1.68
CA ALA A 33 9.67 6.66 -1.36
C ALA A 33 9.13 6.51 0.07
N LEU A 34 9.76 7.15 1.06
CA LEU A 34 9.28 7.15 2.45
C LEU A 34 7.91 7.81 2.56
N PHE A 35 7.71 8.96 1.92
CA PHE A 35 6.43 9.65 1.93
C PHE A 35 5.32 8.78 1.32
N MET A 36 5.58 8.13 0.19
CA MET A 36 4.63 7.21 -0.43
C MET A 36 4.39 5.97 0.42
N TYR A 37 5.41 5.44 1.09
CA TYR A 37 5.24 4.33 2.02
C TYR A 37 4.26 4.71 3.13
N ILE A 38 4.51 5.83 3.82
CA ILE A 38 3.62 6.33 4.87
C ILE A 38 2.21 6.51 4.29
N LEU A 39 2.07 7.21 3.16
CA LEU A 39 0.76 7.45 2.57
C LEU A 39 0.00 6.15 2.27
N LEU A 40 0.65 5.15 1.66
CA LEU A 40 0.02 3.88 1.29
C LEU A 40 -0.23 2.95 2.49
N ASP A 41 0.59 3.03 3.54
CA ASP A 41 0.35 2.35 4.80
C ASP A 41 -0.92 2.89 5.49
N GLY A 42 -1.11 4.22 5.49
CA GLY A 42 -2.36 4.82 5.95
C GLY A 42 -3.58 4.43 5.09
N TYR A 43 -3.37 4.16 3.79
CA TYR A 43 -4.44 3.62 2.94
C TYR A 43 -4.84 2.20 3.35
N ARG A 44 -3.91 1.33 3.76
CA ARG A 44 -4.24 -0.01 4.28
C ARG A 44 -5.17 0.09 5.49
N ALA A 45 -4.86 0.95 6.46
CA ALA A 45 -5.73 1.19 7.61
C ALA A 45 -7.12 1.74 7.20
N TYR A 46 -7.18 2.66 6.24
CA TYR A 46 -8.46 3.16 5.71
C TYR A 46 -9.27 2.07 5.00
N HIS A 47 -8.58 1.23 4.22
CA HIS A 47 -9.17 0.11 3.50
C HIS A 47 -9.79 -0.89 4.47
N ASP A 48 -9.06 -1.30 5.49
CA ASP A 48 -9.52 -2.28 6.48
C ASP A 48 -10.73 -1.72 7.23
N MET A 49 -10.67 -0.45 7.64
CA MET A 49 -11.80 0.23 8.29
C MET A 49 -13.07 0.20 7.43
N GLU A 50 -12.98 0.55 6.14
CA GLU A 50 -14.14 0.52 5.26
C GLU A 50 -14.59 -0.91 4.98
N SER A 51 -13.68 -1.86 4.76
CA SER A 51 -14.02 -3.27 4.50
C SER A 51 -14.79 -3.89 5.67
N GLU A 52 -14.27 -3.76 6.90
CA GLU A 52 -14.93 -4.19 8.14
C GLU A 52 -16.29 -3.51 8.33
N ARG A 53 -16.38 -2.21 8.00
CA ARG A 53 -17.65 -1.47 8.05
C ARG A 53 -18.67 -2.04 7.06
N HIS A 54 -18.25 -2.38 5.84
CA HIS A 54 -19.16 -2.98 4.86
C HIS A 54 -19.60 -4.39 5.28
N LEU A 55 -18.68 -5.20 5.83
CA LEU A 55 -18.99 -6.56 6.31
C LEU A 55 -20.01 -6.53 7.46
N SER A 56 -19.84 -5.66 8.46
CA SER A 56 -20.79 -5.52 9.58
C SER A 56 -22.20 -5.08 9.14
N MET A 57 -22.31 -4.38 8.01
CA MET A 57 -23.59 -3.97 7.43
C MET A 57 -24.21 -5.01 6.50
N THR A 58 -23.44 -6.03 6.10
CA THR A 58 -23.90 -7.06 5.17
C THR A 58 -24.53 -8.22 5.92
N ASN A 59 -25.64 -8.74 5.39
CA ASN A 59 -26.26 -9.99 5.84
C ASN A 59 -25.97 -11.06 4.79
N ILE A 60 -25.13 -12.02 5.12
CA ILE A 60 -24.92 -13.22 4.29
C ILE A 60 -25.77 -14.33 4.88
N SER A 61 -26.69 -14.87 4.09
CA SER A 61 -27.43 -16.07 4.49
C SER A 61 -26.56 -17.32 4.32
N TYR A 62 -26.92 -18.42 5.00
CA TYR A 62 -26.23 -19.70 4.81
C TYR A 62 -26.22 -20.13 3.34
N GLU A 63 -27.33 -19.93 2.62
CA GLU A 63 -27.44 -20.25 1.19
C GLU A 63 -26.49 -19.39 0.33
N ASP A 64 -26.31 -18.11 0.67
CA ASP A 64 -25.34 -17.24 -0.02
C ASP A 64 -23.90 -17.68 0.25
N ALA A 65 -23.60 -18.06 1.50
CA ALA A 65 -22.28 -18.57 1.89
C ALA A 65 -21.96 -19.90 1.19
N GLU A 66 -22.93 -20.80 1.07
CA GLU A 66 -22.79 -22.08 0.36
C GLU A 66 -22.53 -21.84 -1.13
N LYS A 67 -23.31 -20.98 -1.78
CA LYS A 67 -23.08 -20.58 -3.17
C LYS A 67 -21.70 -19.97 -3.40
N LEU A 68 -21.21 -19.18 -2.44
CA LEU A 68 -19.90 -18.55 -2.53
C LEU A 68 -18.77 -19.59 -2.40
N SER A 69 -18.87 -20.49 -1.42
CA SER A 69 -17.96 -21.64 -1.26
C SER A 69 -17.90 -22.49 -2.53
N ASP A 70 -19.06 -22.91 -3.05
CA ASP A 70 -19.16 -23.69 -4.30
C ASP A 70 -18.55 -22.96 -5.49
N SER A 71 -18.78 -21.65 -5.60
CA SER A 71 -18.25 -20.83 -6.69
C SER A 71 -16.72 -20.72 -6.62
N LEU A 72 -16.17 -20.52 -5.42
CA LEU A 72 -14.71 -20.47 -5.21
C LEU A 72 -14.06 -21.83 -5.45
N HIS A 73 -14.68 -22.92 -5.02
CA HIS A 73 -14.21 -24.26 -5.35
C HIS A 73 -14.25 -24.48 -6.87
N LYS A 74 -15.36 -24.17 -7.53
CA LYS A 74 -15.52 -24.40 -8.98
C LYS A 74 -14.60 -23.55 -9.85
N ILE A 75 -14.45 -22.27 -9.53
CA ILE A 75 -13.69 -21.30 -10.36
C ILE A 75 -12.21 -21.34 -10.01
N MET A 76 -11.91 -21.40 -8.71
CA MET A 76 -10.56 -21.21 -8.20
C MET A 76 -9.93 -22.50 -7.68
N ASN A 77 -10.68 -23.61 -7.57
CA ASN A 77 -10.29 -24.87 -6.90
C ASN A 77 -9.96 -24.71 -5.40
N LEU A 78 -10.49 -23.66 -4.77
CA LEU A 78 -10.21 -23.36 -3.36
C LEU A 78 -11.15 -24.19 -2.48
N ASP A 79 -10.57 -24.93 -1.54
CA ASP A 79 -11.35 -25.56 -0.46
C ASP A 79 -11.56 -24.54 0.64
N CYS A 80 -12.77 -24.00 0.69
CA CYS A 80 -13.26 -23.10 1.71
C CYS A 80 -14.62 -23.61 2.18
N GLU A 81 -14.82 -23.68 3.49
CA GLU A 81 -16.07 -24.15 4.08
C GLU A 81 -17.14 -23.05 4.03
N THR A 82 -18.41 -23.43 4.00
CA THR A 82 -19.53 -22.47 4.09
C THR A 82 -19.40 -21.56 5.32
N ASN A 83 -18.95 -22.11 6.45
CA ASN A 83 -18.78 -21.37 7.70
C ASN A 83 -17.69 -20.29 7.63
N ASP A 84 -16.74 -20.38 6.69
CA ASP A 84 -15.71 -19.35 6.50
C ASP A 84 -16.30 -18.00 6.05
N PHE A 85 -17.53 -18.01 5.54
CA PHE A 85 -18.24 -16.83 5.04
C PHE A 85 -19.37 -16.37 5.96
N LEU A 86 -19.58 -17.08 7.07
CA LEU A 86 -20.56 -16.72 8.10
C LEU A 86 -19.83 -16.07 9.25
N TYR A 87 -20.15 -14.80 9.50
CA TYR A 87 -19.43 -13.99 10.46
C TYR A 87 -20.36 -13.27 11.43
N ASP A 88 -19.82 -12.96 12.62
CA ASP A 88 -20.49 -12.12 13.60
C ASP A 88 -20.36 -10.64 13.20
N LYS A 89 -21.49 -9.95 13.13
CA LYS A 89 -21.51 -8.52 12.83
C LYS A 89 -20.83 -7.69 13.91
N GLU A 90 -20.90 -8.11 15.17
CA GLU A 90 -20.25 -7.41 16.27
C GLU A 90 -18.73 -7.50 16.15
N GLU A 91 -18.21 -8.63 15.67
CA GLU A 91 -16.78 -8.81 15.40
C GLU A 91 -16.30 -7.81 14.34
N HIS A 92 -16.98 -7.73 13.19
CA HIS A 92 -16.63 -6.77 12.14
C HIS A 92 -16.83 -5.31 12.54
N LEU A 93 -17.83 -5.02 13.39
CA LEU A 93 -17.99 -3.66 13.92
C LEU A 93 -16.79 -3.26 14.80
N ASN A 94 -16.36 -4.16 15.68
CA ASN A 94 -15.17 -3.96 16.51
C ASN A 94 -13.89 -3.85 15.67
N GLY A 95 -13.75 -4.68 14.64
CA GLY A 95 -12.65 -4.61 13.67
C GLY A 95 -12.59 -3.25 12.97
N SER A 96 -13.75 -2.71 12.55
CA SER A 96 -13.83 -1.38 11.93
C SER A 96 -13.41 -0.25 12.90
N ILE A 97 -13.78 -0.35 14.18
CA ILE A 97 -13.35 0.60 15.23
C ILE A 97 -11.83 0.53 15.45
N GLU A 98 -11.26 -0.68 15.52
CA GLU A 98 -9.81 -0.85 15.67
C GLU A 98 -9.04 -0.28 14.48
N ALA A 99 -9.49 -0.57 13.26
CA ALA A 99 -8.89 -0.04 12.04
C ALA A 99 -9.02 1.50 11.95
N TYR A 100 -10.15 2.06 12.40
CA TYR A 100 -10.31 3.51 12.53
C TYR A 100 -9.28 4.12 13.48
N ASN A 101 -9.03 3.50 14.63
CA ASN A 101 -8.03 3.99 15.59
C ASN A 101 -6.62 3.97 15.00
N LYS A 102 -6.24 2.88 14.31
CA LYS A 102 -4.97 2.80 13.57
C LYS A 102 -4.85 3.89 12.51
N LEU A 103 -5.93 4.15 11.78
CA LEU A 103 -5.97 5.25 10.81
C LEU A 103 -5.80 6.62 11.49
N GLN A 104 -6.43 6.86 12.65
CA GLN A 104 -6.25 8.13 13.38
C GLN A 104 -4.81 8.31 13.88
N GLU A 105 -4.19 7.26 14.41
CA GLU A 105 -2.78 7.26 14.79
C GLU A 105 -1.90 7.60 13.58
N HIS A 106 -2.14 6.95 12.45
CA HIS A 106 -1.42 7.24 11.21
C HIS A 106 -1.58 8.71 10.78
N LEU A 107 -2.81 9.21 10.79
CA LEU A 107 -3.15 10.58 10.41
C LEU A 107 -2.61 11.64 11.37
N SER A 108 -2.27 11.26 12.60
CA SER A 108 -1.65 12.14 13.59
C SER A 108 -0.26 12.61 13.16
N ASN A 109 0.45 11.81 12.33
CA ASN A 109 1.76 12.15 11.76
C ASN A 109 1.71 13.27 10.71
N PHE A 110 0.52 13.65 10.25
CA PHE A 110 0.35 14.73 9.28
C PHE A 110 -0.17 16.01 9.94
N ASP A 111 0.32 17.15 9.45
CA ASP A 111 -0.31 18.44 9.70
C ASP A 111 -1.77 18.45 9.19
N ASN A 112 -2.59 19.39 9.69
CA ASN A 112 -4.01 19.46 9.36
C ASN A 112 -4.29 19.51 7.84
N ARG A 113 -3.45 20.19 7.06
CA ARG A 113 -3.64 20.29 5.60
C ARG A 113 -3.37 18.96 4.92
N ARG A 114 -2.23 18.33 5.25
CA ARG A 114 -1.84 17.01 4.72
C ARG A 114 -2.80 15.92 5.17
N ARG A 115 -3.29 15.97 6.42
CA ARG A 115 -4.30 15.04 6.95
C ARG A 115 -5.58 15.04 6.11
N LYS A 116 -6.11 16.22 5.80
CA LYS A 116 -7.30 16.37 4.92
C LYS A 116 -7.05 15.86 3.50
N ALA A 117 -5.85 16.10 2.97
CA ALA A 117 -5.48 15.61 1.65
C ALA A 117 -5.31 14.08 1.63
N ALA A 118 -4.68 13.49 2.66
CA ALA A 118 -4.50 12.05 2.81
C ALA A 118 -5.85 11.33 2.89
N LEU A 119 -6.76 11.79 3.75
CA LEU A 119 -8.12 11.25 3.82
C LEU A 119 -8.87 11.33 2.49
N ALA A 120 -8.79 12.47 1.80
CA ALA A 120 -9.41 12.62 0.49
C ALA A 120 -8.78 11.70 -0.57
N PHE A 121 -7.47 11.50 -0.50
CA PHE A 121 -6.74 10.56 -1.35
C PHE A 121 -7.16 9.11 -1.09
N TYR A 122 -7.25 8.68 0.18
CA TYR A 122 -7.68 7.31 0.53
C TYR A 122 -9.08 7.01 0.02
N LYS A 123 -10.03 7.92 0.30
CA LYS A 123 -11.40 7.83 -0.19
C LYS A 123 -11.45 7.77 -1.71
N HIS A 124 -10.61 8.56 -2.39
CA HIS A 124 -10.59 8.60 -3.84
C HIS A 124 -10.08 7.28 -4.44
N ILE A 125 -9.01 6.71 -3.90
CA ILE A 125 -8.51 5.39 -4.33
C ILE A 125 -9.57 4.32 -4.10
N TYR A 126 -10.12 4.24 -2.88
CA TYR A 126 -11.09 3.22 -2.50
C TYR A 126 -12.30 3.17 -3.44
N HIS A 127 -12.84 4.32 -3.85
CA HIS A 127 -14.04 4.34 -4.69
C HIS A 127 -13.79 4.40 -6.20
N ASN A 128 -12.61 4.82 -6.68
CA ASN A 128 -12.42 5.14 -8.10
C ASN A 128 -11.31 4.33 -8.78
N PHE A 129 -10.47 3.60 -8.03
CA PHE A 129 -9.34 2.88 -8.60
C PHE A 129 -9.33 1.42 -8.16
N ILE A 130 -10.22 0.61 -8.72
CA ILE A 130 -10.37 -0.80 -8.37
C ILE A 130 -9.08 -1.63 -8.60
N SER A 131 -8.32 -1.34 -9.67
CA SER A 131 -7.05 -2.01 -9.95
C SER A 131 -5.96 -1.67 -8.93
N ILE A 132 -5.91 -0.41 -8.49
CA ILE A 132 -4.98 0.05 -7.46
C ILE A 132 -5.41 -0.49 -6.10
N HIS A 133 -6.72 -0.58 -5.83
CA HIS A 133 -7.27 -1.17 -4.62
C HIS A 133 -6.80 -2.62 -4.46
N PHE A 134 -6.88 -3.45 -5.51
CA PHE A 134 -6.29 -4.80 -5.48
C PHE A 134 -4.76 -4.80 -5.35
N ALA A 135 -4.08 -3.79 -5.90
CA ALA A 135 -2.64 -3.65 -5.77
C ALA A 135 -2.15 -3.03 -4.43
N LEU A 136 -3.05 -2.51 -3.59
CA LEU A 136 -2.72 -1.86 -2.32
C LEU A 136 -3.31 -2.57 -1.10
N GLY A 137 -4.49 -3.17 -1.24
CA GLY A 137 -5.23 -3.91 -0.20
C GLY A 137 -5.33 -5.42 -0.43
N GLY A 138 -4.84 -5.92 -1.58
CA GLY A 138 -4.93 -7.34 -1.94
C GLY A 138 -3.57 -7.99 -2.19
N TRP A 139 -3.14 -8.01 -3.45
CA TRP A 139 -2.19 -9.00 -3.98
C TRP A 139 -0.85 -8.43 -4.45
N MET A 140 -0.72 -7.10 -4.48
CA MET A 140 0.56 -6.43 -4.66
C MET A 140 0.92 -5.70 -3.36
N THR A 141 2.18 -5.80 -2.98
CA THR A 141 2.69 -5.34 -1.69
C THR A 141 3.44 -4.03 -1.87
N TYR A 142 2.83 -3.02 -2.51
CA TYR A 142 3.53 -1.76 -2.84
C TYR A 142 4.20 -1.08 -1.63
N PRO A 143 3.58 -0.99 -0.45
CA PRO A 143 4.27 -0.54 0.76
C PRO A 143 5.49 -1.39 1.10
N ASP A 144 5.42 -2.72 0.94
CA ASP A 144 6.50 -3.63 1.31
C ASP A 144 7.64 -3.57 0.28
N ILE A 145 7.34 -3.30 -1.00
CA ILE A 145 8.35 -2.97 -2.03
C ILE A 145 9.06 -1.65 -1.67
N LEU A 146 8.32 -0.63 -1.21
CA LEU A 146 8.92 0.65 -0.78
C LEU A 146 9.81 0.47 0.45
N ILE A 147 9.39 -0.32 1.44
CA ILE A 147 10.23 -0.69 2.60
C ILE A 147 11.48 -1.45 2.14
N SER A 148 11.32 -2.41 1.24
CA SER A 148 12.46 -3.19 0.71
C SER A 148 13.44 -2.31 -0.04
N TYR A 149 12.95 -1.33 -0.79
CA TYR A 149 13.78 -0.31 -1.44
C TYR A 149 14.53 0.55 -0.43
N LEU A 150 13.86 1.03 0.62
CA LEU A 150 14.49 1.82 1.68
C LEU A 150 15.55 1.01 2.43
N SER A 151 15.28 -0.25 2.73
CA SER A 151 16.22 -1.19 3.36
C SER A 151 17.47 -1.39 2.50
N TYR A 152 17.28 -1.56 1.18
CA TYR A 152 18.40 -1.69 0.25
C TYR A 152 19.25 -0.41 0.17
N VAL A 153 18.61 0.76 0.21
CA VAL A 153 19.31 2.04 0.26
C VAL A 153 20.10 2.20 1.56
N CYS A 154 19.52 1.79 2.69
CA CYS A 154 20.16 1.83 4.01
C CYS A 154 21.28 0.79 4.16
N GLY A 155 21.41 -0.15 3.22
CA GLY A 155 22.43 -1.21 3.28
C GLY A 155 22.05 -2.37 4.21
N THR A 156 20.81 -2.41 4.69
CA THR A 156 20.28 -3.49 5.55
C THR A 156 19.75 -4.67 4.75
N SER A 157 19.52 -4.49 3.45
CA SER A 157 19.20 -5.57 2.51
C SER A 157 20.04 -5.50 1.23
N SER A 158 20.19 -6.64 0.59
CA SER A 158 20.89 -6.85 -0.67
C SER A 158 20.03 -6.47 -1.88
N TRP A 159 20.68 -6.30 -3.03
CA TRP A 159 19.98 -6.09 -4.30
C TRP A 159 19.09 -7.29 -4.69
N GLN A 160 19.48 -8.50 -4.31
CA GLN A 160 18.70 -9.70 -4.59
C GLN A 160 17.42 -9.72 -3.76
N GLU A 161 17.50 -9.41 -2.46
CA GLU A 161 16.31 -9.30 -1.60
C GLU A 161 15.34 -8.21 -2.09
N LEU A 162 15.84 -7.07 -2.57
CA LEU A 162 14.99 -6.07 -3.20
C LEU A 162 14.29 -6.62 -4.45
N LYS A 163 15.00 -7.32 -5.33
CA LYS A 163 14.39 -7.93 -6.52
C LYS A 163 13.32 -8.96 -6.15
N ASP A 164 13.58 -9.77 -5.15
CA ASP A 164 12.66 -10.82 -4.69
C ASP A 164 11.42 -10.25 -4.00
N SER A 165 11.47 -8.99 -3.54
CA SER A 165 10.31 -8.27 -3.00
C SER A 165 9.32 -7.75 -4.07
N ILE A 166 9.77 -7.61 -5.32
CA ILE A 166 8.96 -7.03 -6.41
C ILE A 166 8.16 -8.16 -7.08
N ILE A 167 7.12 -8.60 -6.39
CA ILE A 167 6.29 -9.75 -6.79
C ILE A 167 4.80 -9.43 -6.73
N GLN A 168 4.02 -10.14 -7.55
CA GLN A 168 2.57 -10.23 -7.48
C GLN A 168 2.17 -11.66 -7.16
N ILE A 169 1.00 -11.82 -6.53
CA ILE A 169 0.36 -13.13 -6.38
C ILE A 169 -0.59 -13.32 -7.56
N ASP A 170 -0.30 -14.27 -8.44
CA ASP A 170 -1.25 -14.74 -9.43
C ASP A 170 -2.21 -15.72 -8.74
N ILE A 171 -3.43 -15.25 -8.48
CA ILE A 171 -4.47 -16.05 -7.79
C ILE A 171 -4.96 -17.24 -8.62
N PHE A 172 -4.91 -17.16 -9.94
CA PHE A 172 -5.39 -18.23 -10.83
C PHE A 172 -4.36 -19.35 -10.91
N LYS A 173 -3.07 -18.98 -10.95
CA LYS A 173 -1.96 -19.94 -10.95
C LYS A 173 -1.44 -20.28 -9.55
N ARG A 174 -1.95 -19.60 -8.52
CA ARG A 174 -1.56 -19.75 -7.10
C ARG A 174 -0.06 -19.66 -6.86
N LYS A 175 0.61 -18.75 -7.57
CA LYS A 175 2.06 -18.61 -7.48
C LYS A 175 2.48 -17.17 -7.41
N ARG A 176 3.68 -16.96 -6.88
CA ARG A 176 4.35 -15.66 -6.90
C ARG A 176 4.98 -15.47 -8.27
N GLU A 177 4.71 -14.34 -8.91
CA GLU A 177 5.31 -13.93 -10.17
C GLU A 177 6.08 -12.63 -9.98
N ALA A 178 7.26 -12.52 -10.59
CA ALA A 178 8.01 -11.27 -10.58
C ALA A 178 7.26 -10.21 -11.39
N ILE A 179 7.16 -9.00 -10.83
CA ILE A 179 6.61 -7.86 -11.56
C ILE A 179 7.76 -7.10 -12.22
N ASP A 180 7.55 -6.62 -13.44
CA ASP A 180 8.46 -5.62 -14.00
C ASP A 180 8.40 -4.33 -13.16
N SER A 181 9.53 -4.02 -12.51
CA SER A 181 9.76 -2.81 -11.72
C SER A 181 9.37 -1.50 -12.42
N MET A 182 9.25 -1.49 -13.76
CA MET A 182 8.74 -0.36 -14.52
C MET A 182 7.27 -0.05 -14.21
N TYR A 183 6.41 -1.06 -14.06
CA TYR A 183 4.99 -0.87 -13.74
C TYR A 183 4.82 -0.32 -12.33
N PHE A 184 5.47 -0.94 -11.34
CA PHE A 184 5.52 -0.44 -9.97
C PHE A 184 5.93 1.04 -9.91
N ARG A 185 7.02 1.40 -10.60
CA ARG A 185 7.48 2.81 -10.63
C ARG A 185 6.47 3.76 -11.24
N LYS A 186 5.79 3.36 -12.32
CA LYS A 186 4.74 4.18 -12.96
C LYS A 186 3.56 4.39 -12.02
N ASP A 187 3.13 3.35 -11.32
CA ASP A 187 2.01 3.44 -10.39
C ASP A 187 2.34 4.33 -9.20
N ILE A 188 3.53 4.19 -8.61
CA ILE A 188 3.97 5.09 -7.52
C ILE A 188 4.01 6.55 -7.99
N GLN A 189 4.51 6.82 -9.20
CA GLN A 189 4.53 8.18 -9.75
C GLN A 189 3.12 8.74 -9.98
N MET A 190 2.20 7.92 -10.48
CA MET A 190 0.80 8.30 -10.67
C MET A 190 0.12 8.61 -9.33
N LEU A 191 0.31 7.75 -8.33
CA LEU A 191 -0.25 7.91 -6.99
C LEU A 191 0.28 9.16 -6.30
N GLU A 192 1.58 9.41 -6.40
CA GLU A 192 2.20 10.62 -5.87
C GLU A 192 1.63 11.88 -6.54
N LYS A 193 1.51 11.88 -7.87
CA LYS A 193 0.90 12.99 -8.63
C LYS A 193 -0.54 13.24 -8.17
N LEU A 194 -1.33 12.17 -8.03
CA LEU A 194 -2.71 12.23 -7.59
C LEU A 194 -2.84 12.86 -6.19
N PHE A 195 -1.98 12.45 -5.25
CA PHE A 195 -1.95 13.06 -3.92
C PHE A 195 -1.68 14.56 -4.00
N TYR A 196 -0.68 14.98 -4.77
CA TYR A 196 -0.33 16.41 -4.88
C TYR A 196 -1.42 17.23 -5.57
N GLU A 197 -2.14 16.67 -6.54
CA GLU A 197 -3.32 17.31 -7.13
C GLU A 197 -4.44 17.53 -6.11
N ILE A 198 -4.71 16.51 -5.29
CA ILE A 198 -5.70 16.61 -4.20
C ILE A 198 -5.25 17.64 -3.16
N TYR A 199 -3.99 17.60 -2.74
CA TYR A 199 -3.41 18.55 -1.79
C TYR A 199 -3.52 19.99 -2.30
N ALA A 200 -3.18 20.25 -3.56
CA ALA A 200 -3.30 21.57 -4.18
C ALA A 200 -4.77 22.04 -4.26
N LYS A 201 -5.71 21.15 -4.60
CA LYS A 201 -7.15 21.46 -4.60
C LYS A 201 -7.65 21.82 -3.20
N GLN A 202 -7.21 21.10 -2.16
CA GLN A 202 -7.57 21.40 -0.77
C GLN A 202 -7.00 22.74 -0.32
N ALA A 203 -5.75 23.06 -0.68
CA ALA A 203 -5.14 24.36 -0.39
C ALA A 203 -5.94 25.52 -1.01
N LYS A 204 -6.32 25.43 -2.29
CA LYS A 204 -7.14 26.44 -2.98
C LYS A 204 -8.52 26.66 -2.34
N ARG A 205 -9.13 25.60 -1.81
CA ARG A 205 -10.43 25.71 -1.12
C ARG A 205 -10.32 26.45 0.21
N LEU A 206 -9.18 26.31 0.90
CA LEU A 206 -8.93 26.99 2.17
C LEU A 206 -8.68 28.50 1.96
N THR A 207 -7.92 28.88 0.94
CA THR A 207 -7.70 30.30 0.61
C THR A 207 -9.00 30.98 0.19
N LYS A 208 -9.81 30.33 -0.65
CA LYS A 208 -11.11 30.89 -1.05
C LYS A 208 -12.04 31.09 0.15
N LYS A 209 -12.04 30.18 1.13
CA LYS A 209 -12.85 30.33 2.36
C LYS A 209 -12.36 31.48 3.23
N SER A 210 -11.05 31.71 3.36
CA SER A 210 -10.55 32.85 4.14
C SER A 210 -10.92 34.18 3.49
N ASP A 211 -10.87 34.27 2.16
CA ASP A 211 -11.18 35.49 1.43
C ASP A 211 -12.67 35.86 1.57
N THR A 212 -13.58 34.89 1.42
CA THR A 212 -15.02 35.12 1.62
C THR A 212 -15.39 35.44 3.08
N SER A 213 -14.59 34.99 4.05
CA SER A 213 -14.81 35.31 5.48
C SER A 213 -14.37 36.73 5.83
N ALA A 214 -13.35 37.24 5.13
CA ALA A 214 -12.84 38.61 5.31
C ALA A 214 -13.71 39.66 4.60
N GLU A 215 -14.40 39.29 3.52
CA GLU A 215 -15.36 40.16 2.83
C GLU A 215 -16.72 40.31 3.55
N MET A 216 -16.98 39.48 4.58
CA MET A 216 -18.21 39.51 5.39
C MET A 216 -18.04 40.19 6.77
N GLN A 217 -16.89 40.81 7.03
CA GLN A 217 -16.60 41.61 8.24
C GLN A 217 -16.47 43.09 7.87
#